data_AF-A0A0D2XFD7-F1
#
_entry.id   AF-A0A0D2XFD7-F1
#
_cell.length_a   1.000
_cell.length_b   1.000
_cell.length_c   1.000
_cell.angle_alpha   90.00
_cell.angle_beta   90.00
_cell.angle_gamma   90.00
#
_symmetry.space_group_name_H-M   'P 1'
#
loop_
_entity.id
_entity.type
_entity.pdbx_description
1 polymer ?
#
loop_
_entity_poly.entity_id
_entity_poly.type
_entity_poly.pdbx_seq_one_letter_code
_entity_poly.pdbx_strand_id
1 'polypeptide(L)'
;MSGVAYANACRPSALDSDTLTWEPADLHQGSELRRPWRMMRRARSPLSRKFSTSKTIPLIINGKDIVTDKTFQTISPLNNEVVWNCSAVSQNHIDEAVSTANAAFPAWSKTKPSHRRDIFLSAANIMERRREELLHYLHQEMGAGVDFQNFILGLAIEGLKDTAGRIAGAVTGSVPESIHEGMRAMILKRPYGVNLGIAPW
;
A
#
# COMPACT_ATOMS: atom_id res chain seq x y z
N MET A 1 -4.61 -16.87 14.54
CA MET A 1 -3.35 -17.33 13.90
C MET A 1 -3.74 -18.26 12.77
N SER A 2 -3.68 -17.78 11.52
CA SER A 2 -3.98 -18.58 10.34
C SER A 2 -2.97 -18.21 9.26
N GLY A 3 -1.87 -18.96 9.22
CA GLY A 3 -0.90 -18.93 8.14
C GLY A 3 -1.38 -19.82 7.00
N VAL A 4 -1.36 -19.29 5.78
CA VAL A 4 -1.59 -20.03 4.55
C VAL A 4 -0.23 -20.21 3.88
N ALA A 5 0.28 -21.44 3.91
CA ALA A 5 1.42 -21.88 3.13
C ALA A 5 0.95 -22.25 1.71
N TYR A 6 1.63 -21.73 0.69
CA TYR A 6 1.43 -22.14 -0.69
C TYR A 6 2.29 -23.38 -0.98
N ALA A 7 1.61 -24.49 -1.30
CA ALA A 7 2.19 -25.73 -1.78
C ALA A 7 2.50 -25.62 -3.29
N ASN A 8 3.72 -26.03 -3.68
CA ASN A 8 4.08 -26.26 -5.07
C ASN A 8 3.73 -27.71 -5.47
N ALA A 9 3.24 -27.83 -6.70
CA ALA A 9 2.57 -28.99 -7.27
C ALA A 9 3.43 -30.26 -7.40
N CYS A 10 2.78 -31.41 -7.21
CA CYS A 10 3.27 -32.76 -7.47
C CYS A 10 3.50 -33.05 -8.96
N ARG A 11 4.42 -33.98 -9.26
CA ARG A 11 4.11 -35.14 -10.11
C ARG A 11 4.85 -36.40 -9.63
N PRO A 12 4.25 -37.60 -9.82
CA PRO A 12 4.67 -38.84 -9.16
C PRO A 12 5.46 -39.80 -10.06
N SER A 13 6.26 -40.67 -9.47
CA SER A 13 6.60 -41.99 -10.04
C SER A 13 6.71 -43.02 -8.92
N ALA A 14 6.12 -44.19 -9.17
CA ALA A 14 5.69 -45.20 -8.22
C ALA A 14 6.78 -46.19 -7.75
N LEU A 15 6.37 -47.04 -6.79
CA LEU A 15 7.04 -48.22 -6.20
C LEU A 15 8.02 -47.81 -5.07
N ASP A 16 7.97 -48.31 -3.84
CA ASP A 16 7.48 -49.59 -3.31
C ASP A 16 7.19 -49.43 -1.80
N SER A 17 6.45 -50.38 -1.23
CA SER A 17 6.13 -50.44 0.21
C SER A 17 7.33 -50.83 1.08
N ASP A 18 7.26 -50.39 2.33
CA ASP A 18 7.98 -50.88 3.52
C ASP A 18 9.25 -50.16 4.00
N THR A 19 9.21 -49.84 5.30
CA THR A 19 10.28 -49.47 6.23
C THR A 19 10.77 -48.01 6.29
N LEU A 20 10.40 -47.37 7.42
CA LEU A 20 11.00 -46.19 8.03
C LEU A 20 12.38 -46.52 8.61
N THR A 21 13.41 -45.75 8.27
CA THR A 21 14.45 -45.25 9.20
C THR A 21 15.07 -43.97 8.63
N TRP A 22 15.34 -42.99 9.50
CA TRP A 22 16.02 -41.73 9.17
C TRP A 22 17.44 -41.76 9.75
N GLU A 23 18.47 -41.78 8.90
CA GLU A 23 19.85 -41.48 9.26
C GLU A 23 20.24 -40.09 8.70
N PRO A 24 20.90 -39.21 9.47
CA PRO A 24 21.46 -37.98 8.92
C PRO A 24 22.76 -38.30 8.17
N ALA A 25 22.79 -38.02 6.87
CA ALA A 25 24.01 -38.08 6.08
C ALA A 25 24.91 -36.88 6.39
N ASP A 26 26.06 -37.17 7.02
CA ASP A 26 27.22 -36.30 7.00
C ASP A 26 27.91 -36.34 5.64
N LEU A 27 28.49 -35.19 5.26
CA LEU A 27 29.73 -34.95 4.50
C LEU A 27 29.54 -33.86 3.44
N HIS A 28 30.14 -32.69 3.67
CA HIS A 28 31.43 -32.37 3.04
C HIS A 28 31.90 -30.95 3.43
N GLN A 29 33.10 -30.90 4.02
CA GLN A 29 33.92 -29.70 4.14
C GLN A 29 34.30 -29.17 2.75
N GLY A 30 34.19 -27.86 2.55
CA GLY A 30 34.66 -27.19 1.33
C GLY A 30 34.62 -25.66 1.43
N SER A 31 35.79 -25.08 1.70
CA SER A 31 36.29 -23.75 1.30
C SER A 31 35.56 -22.46 1.70
N GLU A 32 36.25 -21.70 2.54
CA GLU A 32 36.40 -20.23 2.52
C GLU A 32 35.36 -19.40 1.74
N LEU A 33 34.35 -18.89 2.44
CA LEU A 33 33.83 -17.55 2.18
C LEU A 33 34.01 -16.68 3.42
N ARG A 34 35.21 -16.11 3.50
CA ARG A 34 35.50 -14.90 4.25
C ARG A 34 34.54 -13.80 3.79
N ARG A 35 33.66 -13.33 4.67
CA ARG A 35 33.74 -11.96 5.23
C ARG A 35 32.64 -11.71 6.28
N PRO A 36 33.01 -11.20 7.47
CA PRO A 36 32.10 -10.95 8.58
C PRO A 36 31.25 -9.70 8.34
N TRP A 37 30.00 -9.72 8.83
CA TRP A 37 29.03 -8.61 8.81
C TRP A 37 29.43 -7.40 9.69
N ARG A 38 30.73 -7.12 9.85
CA ARG A 38 31.23 -5.93 10.55
C ARG A 38 31.54 -4.81 9.56
N MET A 39 31.01 -3.64 9.88
CA MET A 39 31.17 -2.34 9.21
C MET A 39 30.31 -2.11 7.95
N MET A 40 28.99 -2.08 8.15
CA MET A 40 28.24 -1.03 7.47
C MET A 40 28.60 0.28 8.16
N ARG A 41 29.50 1.05 7.52
CA ARG A 41 29.77 2.45 7.85
C ARG A 41 28.43 3.12 8.17
N ARG A 42 28.32 3.79 9.32
CA ARG A 42 27.30 4.82 9.54
C ARG A 42 27.50 5.86 8.44
N ALA A 43 26.87 5.65 7.28
CA ALA A 43 26.59 6.74 6.37
C ALA A 43 25.87 7.76 7.25
N ARG A 44 26.45 8.94 7.41
CA ARG A 44 25.74 10.06 8.04
C ARG A 44 24.43 10.17 7.28
N SER A 45 23.32 9.89 7.98
CA SER A 45 21.97 9.99 7.44
C SER A 45 21.85 11.32 6.69
N PRO A 46 21.56 11.33 5.38
CA PRO A 46 21.38 12.57 4.62
C PRO A 46 20.16 13.40 5.08
N LEU A 47 19.39 12.94 6.06
CA LEU A 47 18.11 13.52 6.42
C LEU A 47 18.17 14.13 7.82
N SER A 48 18.93 15.22 7.92
CA SER A 48 18.83 16.17 9.05
C SER A 48 17.79 17.26 8.77
N ARG A 49 16.92 17.09 7.77
CA ARG A 49 15.88 18.07 7.46
C ARG A 49 14.87 18.07 8.61
N LYS A 50 15.12 18.92 9.60
CA LYS A 50 14.20 19.18 10.70
C LYS A 50 12.83 19.51 10.09
N PHE A 51 11.79 18.89 10.60
CA PHE A 51 10.43 19.25 10.23
C PHE A 51 10.21 20.71 10.57
N SER A 52 9.73 21.46 9.58
CA SER A 52 9.37 22.84 9.80
C SER A 52 7.96 22.86 10.37
N THR A 53 7.85 23.08 11.66
CA THR A 53 6.56 23.27 12.36
C THR A 53 5.84 24.56 11.93
N SER A 54 6.49 25.39 11.11
CA SER A 54 5.93 26.68 10.64
C SER A 54 4.79 26.55 9.63
N LYS A 55 4.64 25.40 8.95
CA LYS A 55 3.60 25.21 7.94
C LYS A 55 2.61 24.14 8.40
N THR A 56 1.34 24.53 8.54
CA THR A 56 0.23 23.63 8.86
C THR A 56 -0.07 22.71 7.68
N ILE A 57 -0.22 21.41 7.94
CA ILE A 57 -0.69 20.42 6.96
C ILE A 57 -2.18 20.70 6.68
N PRO A 58 -2.55 20.99 5.43
CA PRO A 58 -3.92 21.35 5.07
C PRO A 58 -4.82 20.11 4.94
N LEU A 59 -6.13 20.34 4.99
CA LEU A 59 -7.10 19.41 4.39
C LEU A 59 -7.01 19.53 2.86
N ILE A 60 -7.25 18.44 2.13
CA ILE A 60 -7.36 18.48 0.66
C ILE A 60 -8.81 18.21 0.28
N ILE A 61 -9.53 19.23 -0.18
CA ILE A 61 -10.93 19.13 -0.60
C ILE A 61 -11.05 19.71 -2.01
N ASN A 62 -11.65 18.94 -2.93
CA ASN A 62 -11.82 19.33 -4.34
C ASN A 62 -10.51 19.81 -5.01
N GLY A 63 -9.39 19.15 -4.70
CA GLY A 63 -8.08 19.47 -5.25
C GLY A 63 -7.45 20.76 -4.71
N LYS A 64 -7.97 21.33 -3.62
CA LYS A 64 -7.46 22.54 -2.97
C LYS A 64 -7.00 22.27 -1.55
N ASP A 65 -5.91 22.92 -1.17
CA ASP A 65 -5.40 22.95 0.20
C ASP A 65 -6.24 23.92 1.04
N ILE A 66 -6.81 23.44 2.14
CA ILE A 66 -7.60 24.22 3.10
C ILE A 66 -6.90 24.17 4.46
N VAL A 67 -6.39 25.30 4.91
CA VAL A 67 -5.85 25.48 6.27
C VAL A 67 -6.97 26.00 7.17
N THR A 68 -7.15 25.36 8.32
CA THR A 68 -8.24 25.68 9.25
C THR A 68 -7.72 26.35 10.53
N ASP A 69 -8.57 27.10 11.21
CA ASP A 69 -8.22 27.77 12.48
C ASP A 69 -8.01 26.78 13.63
N LYS A 70 -8.70 25.63 13.58
CA LYS A 70 -8.54 24.55 14.56
C LYS A 70 -7.50 23.57 14.04
N THR A 71 -6.46 23.32 14.80
CA THR A 71 -5.40 22.37 14.42
C THR A 71 -5.11 21.38 15.55
N PHE A 72 -4.45 20.28 15.21
CA PHE A 72 -3.90 19.31 16.16
C PHE A 72 -2.46 18.96 15.80
N GLN A 73 -1.67 18.53 16.77
CA GLN A 73 -0.25 18.25 16.59
C GLN A 73 0.02 16.76 16.41
N THR A 74 0.93 16.43 15.50
CA THR A 74 1.59 15.11 15.47
C THR A 74 2.88 15.22 16.28
N ILE A 75 2.99 14.44 17.34
CA ILE A 75 4.14 14.44 18.25
C ILE A 75 4.98 13.20 17.97
N SER A 76 6.29 13.38 17.79
CA SER A 76 7.21 12.27 17.55
C SER A 76 7.36 11.44 18.84
N PRO A 77 7.17 10.10 18.78
CA PRO A 77 7.42 9.24 19.93
C PRO A 77 8.91 9.09 20.24
N LEU A 78 9.81 9.55 19.35
CA LEU A 78 11.26 9.43 19.53
C LEU A 78 11.82 10.43 20.55
N ASN A 79 11.23 11.62 20.62
CA ASN A 79 11.76 12.74 21.40
C ASN A 79 10.67 13.66 22.00
N ASN A 80 9.39 13.34 21.84
CA ASN A 80 8.25 14.17 22.25
C ASN A 80 8.21 15.57 21.62
N GLU A 81 8.89 15.79 20.50
CA GLU A 81 8.82 17.05 19.77
C GLU A 81 7.69 17.03 18.74
N VAL A 82 7.13 18.22 18.45
CA VAL A 82 6.10 18.38 17.41
C VAL A 82 6.74 18.18 16.03
N VAL A 83 6.22 17.21 15.27
CA VAL A 83 6.59 16.97 13.87
C VAL A 83 5.77 17.86 12.96
N TRP A 84 4.45 17.89 13.17
CA TRP A 84 3.50 18.60 12.32
C TRP A 84 2.41 19.28 13.13
N ASN A 85 1.87 20.36 12.58
CA ASN A 85 0.57 20.89 12.96
C ASN A 85 -0.41 20.61 11.80
N CYS A 86 -1.54 19.98 12.07
CA CYS A 86 -2.48 19.48 11.08
C CYS A 86 -3.84 20.17 11.24
N SER A 87 -4.43 20.57 10.11
CA SER A 87 -5.77 21.18 10.10
C SER A 87 -6.82 20.18 10.59
N ALA A 88 -7.65 20.59 11.56
CA ALA A 88 -8.75 19.78 12.06
C ALA A 88 -9.98 19.97 11.17
N VAL A 89 -10.66 18.85 10.88
CA VAL A 89 -11.87 18.83 10.07
C VAL A 89 -13.08 19.34 10.87
N SER A 90 -14.02 20.02 10.19
CA SER A 90 -15.31 20.44 10.74
C SER A 90 -16.44 19.72 10.01
N GLN A 91 -17.67 19.76 10.55
CA GLN A 91 -18.83 19.16 9.85
C GLN A 91 -19.01 19.76 8.45
N ASN A 92 -18.88 21.08 8.31
CA ASN A 92 -19.01 21.76 7.02
C ASN A 92 -17.95 21.27 6.00
N HIS A 93 -16.72 21.01 6.46
CA HIS A 93 -15.67 20.47 5.60
C HIS A 93 -16.00 19.04 5.13
N ILE A 94 -16.62 18.22 5.99
CA ILE A 94 -17.08 16.87 5.63
C ILE A 94 -18.18 16.97 4.58
N ASP A 95 -19.18 17.81 4.80
CA ASP A 95 -20.29 17.99 3.87
C ASP A 95 -19.80 18.49 2.49
N GLU A 96 -18.86 19.42 2.48
CA GLU A 96 -18.20 19.89 1.25
C GLU A 96 -17.42 18.77 0.54
N ALA A 97 -16.62 18.00 1.28
CA ALA A 97 -15.84 16.89 0.72
C ALA A 97 -16.75 15.81 0.10
N VAL A 98 -17.82 15.44 0.79
CA VAL A 98 -18.79 14.44 0.30
C VAL A 98 -19.55 14.99 -0.92
N SER A 99 -20.02 16.23 -0.85
CA SER A 99 -20.77 16.86 -1.95
C SER A 99 -19.92 16.97 -3.22
N THR A 100 -18.68 17.43 -3.09
CA THR A 100 -17.75 17.58 -4.24
C THR A 100 -17.33 16.23 -4.80
N ALA A 101 -17.06 15.23 -3.96
CA ALA A 101 -16.78 13.86 -4.41
C ALA A 101 -17.97 13.24 -5.14
N ASN A 102 -19.19 13.45 -4.64
CA ASN A 102 -20.42 12.98 -5.28
C ASN A 102 -20.66 13.66 -6.63
N ALA A 103 -20.40 14.97 -6.73
CA ALA A 103 -20.49 15.72 -7.99
C ALA A 103 -19.45 15.26 -9.03
N ALA A 104 -18.26 14.87 -8.60
CA ALA A 104 -17.20 14.36 -9.50
C ALA A 104 -17.43 12.91 -9.95
N PHE A 105 -18.16 12.10 -9.18
CA PHE A 105 -18.33 10.67 -9.42
C PHE A 105 -18.90 10.28 -10.80
N PRO A 106 -19.89 10.98 -11.38
CA PRO A 106 -20.39 10.64 -12.71
C PRO A 106 -19.34 10.71 -13.82
N ALA A 107 -18.43 11.69 -13.75
CA ALA A 107 -17.31 11.81 -14.69
C ALA A 107 -16.25 10.74 -14.39
N TRP A 108 -15.91 10.55 -13.12
CA TRP A 108 -14.92 9.56 -12.69
C TRP A 108 -15.31 8.13 -13.03
N SER A 109 -16.57 7.73 -12.81
CA SER A 109 -17.09 6.39 -13.08
C SER A 109 -17.01 5.99 -14.57
N LYS A 110 -16.97 6.97 -15.47
CA LYS A 110 -16.83 6.79 -16.93
C LYS A 110 -15.39 6.80 -17.42
N THR A 111 -14.41 7.05 -16.54
CA THR A 111 -13.00 7.01 -16.92
C THR A 111 -12.62 5.65 -17.50
N LYS A 112 -11.68 5.63 -18.46
CA LYS A 112 -11.22 4.38 -19.04
C LYS A 112 -10.41 3.57 -18.02
N PRO A 113 -10.53 2.24 -17.98
CA PRO A 113 -9.75 1.40 -17.08
C PRO A 113 -8.24 1.63 -17.18
N SER A 114 -7.71 1.85 -18.39
CA SER A 114 -6.29 2.16 -18.61
C SER A 114 -5.85 3.43 -17.88
N HIS A 115 -6.65 4.50 -17.97
CA HIS A 115 -6.34 5.75 -17.30
C HIS A 115 -6.30 5.59 -15.78
N ARG A 116 -7.27 4.85 -15.21
CA ARG A 116 -7.26 4.54 -13.77
C ARG A 116 -6.01 3.76 -13.37
N ARG A 117 -5.63 2.72 -14.14
CA ARG A 117 -4.38 1.96 -13.93
C ARG A 117 -3.17 2.89 -13.92
N ASP A 118 -3.07 3.79 -14.88
CA ASP A 118 -1.90 4.66 -15.03
C ASP A 118 -1.75 5.63 -13.85
N ILE A 119 -2.86 6.03 -13.20
CA ILE A 119 -2.83 6.83 -11.95
C ILE A 119 -2.15 6.04 -10.83
N PHE A 120 -2.56 4.78 -10.59
CA PHE A 120 -1.95 3.94 -9.55
C PHE A 120 -0.46 3.67 -9.82
N LEU A 121 -0.10 3.38 -11.07
CA LEU A 121 1.30 3.18 -11.46
C LEU A 121 2.13 4.45 -11.30
N SER A 122 1.57 5.61 -11.63
CA SER A 122 2.23 6.90 -11.43
C SER A 122 2.45 7.19 -9.94
N ALA A 123 1.47 6.90 -9.09
CA ALA A 123 1.59 7.05 -7.65
C ALA A 123 2.69 6.13 -7.08
N ALA A 124 2.72 4.85 -7.49
CA ALA A 124 3.78 3.91 -7.09
C ALA A 124 5.18 4.42 -7.48
N ASN A 125 5.32 4.93 -8.71
CA ASN A 125 6.58 5.52 -9.18
C ASN A 125 6.98 6.78 -8.39
N ILE A 126 6.03 7.63 -8.03
CA ILE A 126 6.29 8.81 -7.20
C ILE A 126 6.76 8.39 -5.80
N MET A 127 6.11 7.39 -5.19
CA MET A 127 6.50 6.88 -3.87
C MET A 127 7.91 6.28 -3.90
N GLU A 128 8.24 5.51 -4.94
CA GLU A 128 9.60 4.95 -5.11
C GLU A 128 10.65 6.06 -5.24
N ARG A 129 10.39 7.09 -6.06
CA ARG A 129 11.31 8.24 -6.20
C ARG A 129 11.47 9.04 -4.92
N ARG A 130 10.47 9.04 -4.04
CA ARG A 130 10.46 9.74 -2.75
C ARG A 130 10.76 8.81 -1.57
N ARG A 131 11.28 7.60 -1.83
CA ARG A 131 11.47 6.57 -0.81
C ARG A 131 12.17 7.08 0.45
N GLU A 132 13.34 7.72 0.29
CA GLU A 132 14.12 8.23 1.42
C GLU A 132 13.33 9.24 2.27
N GLU A 133 12.59 10.14 1.62
CA GLU A 133 11.73 11.12 2.29
C GLU A 133 10.58 10.45 3.05
N LEU A 134 9.91 9.47 2.45
CA LEU A 134 8.80 8.75 3.06
C LEU A 134 9.26 7.87 4.24
N LEU A 135 10.41 7.22 4.13
CA LEU A 135 11.01 6.46 5.24
C LEU A 135 11.34 7.40 6.42
N HIS A 136 11.81 8.62 6.14
CA HIS A 136 12.05 9.61 7.17
C HIS A 136 10.75 10.07 7.86
N TYR A 137 9.66 10.24 7.12
CA TYR A 137 8.34 10.54 7.71
C TYR A 137 7.88 9.40 8.62
N LEU A 138 7.92 8.15 8.16
CA LEU A 138 7.57 6.97 8.97
C LEU A 138 8.41 6.88 10.25
N HIS A 139 9.71 7.15 10.16
CA HIS A 139 10.57 7.14 11.33
C HIS A 139 10.16 8.20 12.35
N GLN A 140 9.83 9.40 11.89
CA GLN A 140 9.71 10.56 12.75
C GLN A 140 8.30 10.68 13.34
N GLU A 141 7.28 10.30 12.58
CA GLU A 141 5.88 10.28 13.02
C GLU A 141 5.57 9.06 13.90
N MET A 142 6.12 7.88 13.57
CA MET A 142 5.74 6.62 14.22
C MET A 142 6.86 5.98 15.06
N GLY A 143 8.09 6.49 15.00
CA GLY A 143 9.24 5.83 15.60
C GLY A 143 9.62 4.51 14.91
N ALA A 144 9.17 4.29 13.67
CA ALA A 144 9.37 3.04 12.95
C ALA A 144 10.87 2.70 12.81
N GLY A 145 11.26 1.44 13.05
CA GLY A 145 12.59 0.94 12.74
C GLY A 145 12.79 0.70 11.24
N VAL A 146 14.04 0.70 10.75
CA VAL A 146 14.37 0.64 9.32
C VAL A 146 13.72 -0.55 8.60
N ASP A 147 13.71 -1.73 9.23
CA ASP A 147 13.10 -2.93 8.62
C ASP A 147 11.59 -2.76 8.44
N PHE A 148 10.90 -2.23 9.45
CA PHE A 148 9.46 -1.96 9.39
C PHE A 148 9.12 -0.87 8.38
N GLN A 149 9.92 0.20 8.32
CA GLN A 149 9.72 1.28 7.33
C GLN A 149 9.80 0.72 5.90
N ASN A 150 10.83 -0.08 5.61
CA ASN A 150 11.02 -0.69 4.29
C ASN A 150 9.90 -1.67 3.95
N PHE A 151 9.46 -2.47 4.93
CA PHE A 151 8.35 -3.39 4.78
C PHE A 151 7.04 -2.67 4.44
N ILE A 152 6.64 -1.68 5.25
CA ILE A 152 5.38 -0.95 5.05
C ILE A 152 5.39 -0.15 3.76
N LEU A 153 6.47 0.58 3.47
CA LEU A 153 6.57 1.34 2.23
C LEU A 153 6.58 0.41 1.00
N GLY A 154 7.29 -0.71 1.08
CA GLY A 154 7.28 -1.74 0.05
C GLY A 154 5.87 -2.31 -0.19
N LEU A 155 5.16 -2.65 0.89
CA LEU A 155 3.79 -3.15 0.82
C LEU A 155 2.83 -2.12 0.19
N ALA A 156 2.97 -0.84 0.53
CA ALA A 156 2.15 0.22 -0.06
C ALA A 156 2.42 0.37 -1.58
N ILE A 157 3.68 0.37 -1.99
CA ILE A 157 4.08 0.49 -3.40
C ILE A 157 3.59 -0.72 -4.21
N GLU A 158 3.78 -1.94 -3.69
CA GLU A 158 3.28 -3.14 -4.35
C GLU A 158 1.76 -3.23 -4.35
N GLY A 159 1.08 -2.77 -3.29
CA GLY A 159 -0.38 -2.69 -3.25
C GLY A 159 -0.96 -1.77 -4.34
N LEU A 160 -0.30 -0.64 -4.63
CA LEU A 160 -0.68 0.22 -5.75
C LEU A 160 -0.52 -0.49 -7.11
N LYS A 161 0.59 -1.21 -7.31
CA LYS A 161 0.84 -1.97 -8.55
C LYS A 161 -0.12 -3.15 -8.72
N ASP A 162 -0.38 -3.91 -7.66
CA ASP A 162 -1.34 -5.01 -7.65
C ASP A 162 -2.76 -4.51 -7.98
N THR A 163 -3.19 -3.41 -7.34
CA THR A 163 -4.47 -2.76 -7.65
C THR A 163 -4.52 -2.35 -9.12
N ALA A 164 -3.45 -1.75 -9.65
CA ALA A 164 -3.37 -1.36 -11.05
C ALA A 164 -3.52 -2.56 -12.00
N GLY A 165 -2.88 -3.68 -11.70
CA GLY A 165 -2.97 -4.92 -12.47
C GLY A 165 -4.37 -5.54 -12.47
N ARG A 166 -5.14 -5.36 -11.39
CA ARG A 166 -6.49 -5.92 -11.24
C ARG A 166 -7.60 -5.08 -11.86
N ILE A 167 -7.36 -3.82 -12.22
CA ILE A 167 -8.41 -2.90 -12.71
C ILE A 167 -9.16 -3.45 -13.92
N ALA A 168 -8.46 -4.11 -14.86
CA ALA A 168 -9.10 -4.69 -16.04
C ALA A 168 -10.12 -5.78 -15.63
N GLY A 169 -9.74 -6.71 -14.76
CA GLY A 169 -10.65 -7.75 -14.26
C GLY A 169 -11.75 -7.21 -13.33
N ALA A 170 -11.47 -6.12 -12.59
CA ALA A 170 -12.44 -5.48 -11.71
C ALA A 170 -13.62 -4.87 -12.47
N VAL A 171 -13.43 -4.43 -13.72
CA VAL A 171 -14.49 -3.90 -14.58
C VAL A 171 -15.14 -4.92 -15.51
N THR A 172 -14.57 -6.12 -15.63
CA THR A 172 -15.10 -7.17 -16.47
C THR A 172 -16.41 -7.72 -15.91
N GLY A 173 -17.45 -7.71 -16.74
CA GLY A 173 -18.73 -8.37 -16.51
C GLY A 173 -18.75 -9.81 -17.05
N SER A 174 -19.91 -10.44 -17.04
CA SER A 174 -20.12 -11.76 -17.63
C SER A 174 -21.43 -11.82 -18.42
N VAL A 175 -21.52 -12.75 -19.36
CA VAL A 175 -22.71 -13.00 -20.19
C VAL A 175 -23.08 -14.47 -20.00
N PRO A 176 -23.84 -14.80 -18.94
CA PRO A 176 -24.27 -16.19 -18.72
C PRO A 176 -25.29 -16.61 -19.78
N GLU A 177 -25.38 -17.92 -19.99
CA GLU A 177 -26.38 -18.53 -20.86
C GLU A 177 -27.79 -18.35 -20.27
N SER A 178 -28.76 -18.09 -21.15
CA SER A 178 -30.17 -17.95 -20.77
C SER A 178 -30.89 -19.27 -20.91
N ILE A 179 -31.73 -19.61 -19.94
CA ILE A 179 -32.65 -20.77 -20.04
C ILE A 179 -33.80 -20.53 -21.04
N HIS A 180 -34.05 -19.27 -21.40
CA HIS A 180 -35.05 -18.93 -22.39
C HIS A 180 -34.39 -18.71 -23.75
N GLU A 181 -34.87 -19.43 -24.76
CA GLU A 181 -34.38 -19.35 -26.14
C GLU A 181 -34.46 -17.91 -26.69
N GLY A 182 -33.46 -17.54 -27.49
CA GLY A 182 -33.37 -16.21 -28.09
C GLY A 182 -32.98 -15.07 -27.14
N MET A 183 -32.84 -15.33 -25.84
CA MET A 183 -32.45 -14.31 -24.85
C MET A 183 -30.98 -14.43 -24.43
N ARG A 184 -30.39 -13.32 -23.98
CA ARG A 184 -29.07 -13.27 -23.35
C ARG A 184 -29.13 -12.43 -22.09
N ALA A 185 -28.45 -12.88 -21.03
CA ALA A 185 -28.27 -12.12 -19.81
C ALA A 185 -26.89 -11.47 -19.78
N MET A 186 -26.77 -10.30 -19.14
CA MET A 186 -25.50 -9.62 -18.96
C MET A 186 -25.39 -9.12 -17.51
N ILE A 187 -24.26 -9.43 -16.87
CA ILE A 187 -23.94 -9.01 -15.52
C ILE A 187 -22.82 -7.97 -15.62
N LEU A 188 -23.07 -6.77 -15.10
CA LEU A 188 -22.13 -5.67 -15.09
C LEU A 188 -21.76 -5.30 -13.65
N LYS A 189 -20.46 -5.12 -13.40
CA LYS A 189 -19.98 -4.55 -12.14
C LYS A 189 -20.06 -3.02 -12.21
N ARG A 190 -20.62 -2.39 -11.19
CA ARG A 190 -20.73 -0.92 -11.10
C ARG A 190 -20.06 -0.44 -9.81
N PRO A 191 -19.38 0.72 -9.84
CA PRO A 191 -18.82 1.30 -8.63
C PRO A 191 -19.94 1.78 -7.69
N TYR A 192 -19.72 1.68 -6.38
CA TYR A 192 -20.70 2.03 -5.34
C TYR A 192 -20.93 3.54 -5.17
N GLY A 193 -19.98 4.38 -5.59
CA GLY A 193 -20.03 5.83 -5.35
C GLY A 193 -18.87 6.31 -4.49
N VAL A 194 -19.16 7.28 -3.62
CA VAL A 194 -18.22 7.82 -2.64
C VAL A 194 -18.02 6.79 -1.52
N ASN A 195 -16.76 6.51 -1.18
CA ASN A 195 -16.40 5.56 -0.12
C ASN A 195 -15.65 6.28 1.01
N LEU A 196 -15.90 5.89 2.26
CA LEU A 196 -15.14 6.34 3.43
C LEU A 196 -13.98 5.37 3.70
N GLY A 197 -12.77 5.90 3.76
CA GLY A 197 -11.58 5.17 4.21
C GLY A 197 -11.06 5.75 5.51
N ILE A 198 -10.83 4.90 6.51
CA ILE A 198 -10.23 5.27 7.80
C ILE A 198 -9.01 4.38 7.99
N ALA A 199 -7.82 4.97 8.11
CA ALA A 199 -6.58 4.27 8.40
C ALA A 199 -6.26 4.38 9.90
N PRO A 200 -5.66 3.34 10.52
CA PRO A 200 -5.14 3.43 11.88
C PRO A 200 -3.88 4.31 11.93
N TRP A 201 -3.45 4.62 13.16
CA TRP A 201 -2.23 5.38 13.45
C TRP A 201 -0.95 4.64 13.02
#